data_AF-A0A2W6C2D6-F1
#
_entry.id   AF-A0A2W6C2D6-F1
#
_cell.length_a   1.000
_cell.length_b   1.000
_cell.length_c   1.000
_cell.angle_alpha   90.00
_cell.angle_beta   90.00
_cell.angle_gamma   90.00
#
_symmetry.space_group_name_H-M   'P 1'
#
loop_
_entity.id
_entity.type
_entity.pdbx_description
1 polymer ?
#
loop_
_entity_poly.entity_id
_entity_poly.type
_entity_poly.pdbx_seq_one_letter_code
_entity_poly.pdbx_strand_id
1 'polypeptide(L)'
;REGLLVPRTSDGELRFGPADVGLVTNGLRLVEAGLPMPELLDLSRRHHAMTRAVATQAVELFDTHVRQPLRTTDLSEAERAQRMVDAFRVLLPAVTDMVAHHFRRILLQVAQEHLEAVGEPAEIAGSRTEGMPGGSGVVHAESA
;
A
#
# COMPACT_ATOMS: atom_id res chain seq x y z
N ARG A 1 17.65 -8.62 0.29
CA ARG A 1 16.76 -8.83 1.47
C ARG A 1 15.33 -8.67 0.96
N GLU A 2 14.47 -9.66 1.17
CA GLU A 2 13.12 -9.69 0.59
C GLU A 2 12.12 -8.72 1.26
N GLY A 3 12.55 -7.95 2.27
CA GLY A 3 11.80 -6.83 2.84
C GLY A 3 10.51 -7.17 3.59
N LEU A 4 10.07 -8.44 3.55
CA LEU A 4 8.85 -8.93 4.19
C LEU A 4 8.89 -8.88 5.71
N LEU A 5 10.02 -9.27 6.30
CA LEU A 5 10.22 -9.27 7.74
C LEU A 5 11.52 -8.54 8.03
N VAL A 6 11.41 -7.37 8.67
CA VAL A 6 12.58 -6.57 9.03
C VAL A 6 12.70 -6.63 10.55
N PRO A 7 13.56 -7.51 11.08
CA PRO A 7 13.75 -7.57 12.52
C PRO A 7 14.33 -6.24 13.02
N ARG A 8 13.82 -5.76 14.15
CA ARG A 8 14.31 -4.55 14.81
C ARG A 8 15.18 -4.94 16.00
N THR A 9 16.28 -4.22 16.20
CA THR A 9 17.10 -4.41 17.41
C THR A 9 16.36 -3.83 18.62
N SER A 10 16.11 -4.66 19.62
CA SER A 10 15.49 -4.31 20.90
C SER A 10 16.26 -5.00 22.00
N ASP A 11 16.82 -4.23 22.93
CA ASP A 11 17.64 -4.72 24.05
C ASP A 11 18.83 -5.59 23.61
N GLY A 12 19.43 -5.30 22.46
CA GLY A 12 20.54 -6.07 21.91
C GLY A 12 20.14 -7.36 21.17
N GLU A 13 18.85 -7.70 21.15
CA GLU A 13 18.31 -8.85 20.41
C GLU A 13 17.55 -8.42 19.15
N LEU A 14 17.54 -9.28 18.14
CA LEU A 14 16.68 -9.10 16.95
C LEU A 14 15.27 -9.59 17.28
N ARG A 15 14.30 -8.68 17.27
CA ARG A 15 12.89 -8.98 17.55
C ARG A 15 11.99 -8.52 16.42
N PHE A 16 10.96 -9.33 16.15
CA PHE A 16 9.87 -8.98 15.25
C PHE A 16 8.78 -8.23 16.02
N GLY A 17 8.26 -7.15 15.43
CA GLY A 17 7.18 -6.37 16.03
C GLY A 17 5.79 -6.96 15.73
N PRO A 18 4.73 -6.41 16.35
CA PRO A 18 3.35 -6.84 16.09
C PRO A 18 2.93 -6.77 14.61
N ALA A 19 3.45 -5.80 13.86
CA ALA A 19 3.20 -5.68 12.42
C ALA A 19 3.77 -6.86 11.61
N ASP A 20 4.96 -7.34 11.99
CA ASP A 20 5.59 -8.51 11.35
C ASP A 20 4.76 -9.78 11.62
N VAL A 21 4.24 -9.93 12.84
CA VAL A 21 3.34 -11.06 13.21
C VAL A 21 2.06 -11.03 12.38
N GLY A 22 1.45 -9.86 12.21
CA GLY A 22 0.26 -9.69 11.38
C GLY A 22 0.51 -10.08 9.92
N LEU A 23 1.68 -9.72 9.39
CA LEU A 23 2.09 -10.06 8.03
C LEU A 23 2.28 -11.57 7.84
N VAL A 24 2.94 -12.25 8.78
CA VAL A 24 3.06 -13.73 8.75
C VAL A 24 1.69 -14.40 8.83
N THR A 25 0.82 -13.94 9.74
CA THR A 25 -0.52 -14.50 9.91
C THR A 25 -1.35 -14.37 8.63
N ASN A 26 -1.28 -13.23 7.95
CA ASN A 26 -1.96 -13.05 6.66
C ASN A 26 -1.36 -13.91 5.56
N GLY A 27 -0.03 -14.07 5.53
CA GLY A 27 0.64 -14.98 4.61
C GLY A 27 0.16 -16.43 4.76
N LEU A 28 0.05 -16.92 5.99
CA LEU A 28 -0.44 -18.27 6.28
C LEU A 28 -1.86 -18.51 5.76
N ARG A 29 -2.76 -17.52 5.90
CA ARG A 29 -4.12 -17.62 5.36
C ARG A 29 -4.16 -17.80 3.84
N LEU A 30 -3.22 -17.20 3.10
CA LEU A 30 -3.12 -17.38 1.65
C LEU A 30 -2.68 -18.82 1.31
N VAL A 31 -1.76 -19.39 2.09
CA VAL A 31 -1.32 -20.78 1.93
C VAL A 31 -2.45 -21.75 2.27
N GLU A 32 -3.18 -21.51 3.35
CA GLU A 32 -4.36 -22.29 3.75
C GLU A 32 -5.46 -22.23 2.68
N ALA A 33 -5.58 -21.12 1.95
CA ALA A 33 -6.46 -20.97 0.80
C ALA A 33 -5.94 -21.66 -0.48
N GLY A 34 -4.77 -22.31 -0.43
CA GLY A 34 -4.19 -23.09 -1.53
C GLY A 34 -3.23 -22.33 -2.44
N LEU A 35 -2.86 -21.09 -2.12
CA LEU A 35 -1.88 -20.36 -2.93
C LEU A 35 -0.46 -20.93 -2.68
N PRO A 36 0.29 -21.23 -3.75
CA PRO A 36 1.59 -21.86 -3.60
C PRO A 36 2.65 -20.88 -3.08
N MET A 37 3.41 -21.32 -2.07
CA MET A 37 4.39 -20.49 -1.36
C MET A 37 5.49 -19.88 -2.26
N PRO A 38 6.10 -20.62 -3.20
CA PRO A 38 7.13 -20.04 -4.08
C PRO A 38 6.64 -18.81 -4.86
N GLU A 39 5.40 -18.85 -5.35
CA GLU A 39 4.74 -17.80 -6.12
C GLU A 39 4.39 -16.60 -5.24
N LEU A 40 3.93 -16.85 -4.00
CA LEU A 40 3.70 -15.79 -3.01
C LEU A 40 5.00 -15.05 -2.65
N LEU A 41 6.10 -15.78 -2.45
CA LEU A 41 7.41 -15.19 -2.19
C LEU A 41 7.91 -14.39 -3.40
N ASP A 42 7.70 -14.89 -4.61
CA ASP A 42 8.07 -14.18 -5.83
C ASP A 42 7.26 -12.89 -6.04
N LEU A 43 5.95 -12.96 -5.84
CA LEU A 43 5.07 -11.79 -5.86
C LEU A 43 5.54 -10.75 -4.85
N SER A 44 5.89 -11.18 -3.64
CA SER A 44 6.38 -10.28 -2.61
C SER A 44 7.70 -9.60 -2.98
N ARG A 45 8.67 -10.32 -3.54
CA ARG A 45 9.94 -9.74 -4.02
C ARG A 45 9.70 -8.66 -5.06
N ARG A 46 8.83 -8.93 -6.05
CA ARG A 46 8.46 -7.96 -7.09
C ARG A 46 7.79 -6.73 -6.49
N HIS A 47 6.82 -6.94 -5.60
CA HIS A 47 6.17 -5.86 -4.88
C HIS A 47 7.18 -5.01 -4.09
N HIS A 48 8.09 -5.63 -3.32
CA HIS A 48 9.11 -4.91 -2.57
C HIS A 48 9.97 -4.00 -3.45
N ALA A 49 10.42 -4.49 -4.61
CA ALA A 49 11.21 -3.69 -5.54
C ALA A 49 10.44 -2.46 -6.05
N MET A 50 9.17 -2.65 -6.44
CA MET A 50 8.29 -1.56 -6.90
C MET A 50 8.00 -0.56 -5.78
N THR A 51 7.63 -1.03 -4.59
CA THR A 51 7.37 -0.17 -3.43
C THR A 51 8.60 0.63 -3.04
N ARG A 52 9.81 0.04 -3.09
CA ARG A 52 11.05 0.76 -2.80
C ARG A 52 11.29 1.92 -3.77
N ALA A 53 11.00 1.72 -5.05
CA ALA A 53 11.12 2.79 -6.04
C ALA A 53 10.13 3.93 -5.75
N VAL A 54 8.86 3.61 -5.47
CA VAL A 54 7.83 4.61 -5.11
C VAL A 54 8.19 5.35 -3.83
N ALA A 55 8.63 4.64 -2.79
CA ALA A 55 9.02 5.24 -1.51
C ALA A 55 10.22 6.19 -1.67
N THR A 56 11.18 5.84 -2.53
CA THR A 56 12.34 6.71 -2.83
C THR A 56 11.87 8.03 -3.45
N GLN A 57 11.00 7.97 -4.46
CA GLN A 57 10.43 9.17 -5.10
C GLN A 57 9.61 10.01 -4.12
N ALA A 58 8.82 9.38 -3.25
CA ALA A 58 8.05 10.10 -2.23
C ALA A 58 8.95 10.87 -1.25
N VAL A 59 10.08 10.28 -0.85
CA VAL A 59 11.08 10.95 0.00
C VAL A 59 11.76 12.10 -0.75
N GLU A 60 12.07 11.96 -2.03
CA GLU A 60 12.63 13.04 -2.86
C GLU A 60 11.67 14.23 -2.99
N LEU A 61 10.36 13.95 -3.14
CA LEU A 61 9.33 14.99 -3.14
C LEU A 61 9.24 15.69 -1.78
N PHE A 62 9.25 14.94 -0.68
CA PHE A 62 9.30 15.52 0.67
C PHE A 62 10.55 16.40 0.85
N ASP A 63 11.71 15.92 0.39
CA ASP A 63 12.96 16.67 0.48
C ASP A 63 12.85 18.04 -0.21
N THR A 64 12.35 18.01 -1.44
CA THR A 64 12.22 19.18 -2.32
C THR A 64 11.18 20.16 -1.82
N HIS A 65 10.03 19.68 -1.37
CA HIS A 65 8.87 20.53 -1.07
C HIS A 65 8.68 20.86 0.42
N VAL A 66 9.33 20.13 1.32
CA VAL A 66 9.24 20.35 2.77
C VAL A 66 10.60 20.71 3.35
N ARG A 67 11.61 19.85 3.14
CA ARG A 67 12.88 20.01 3.83
C ARG A 67 13.69 21.21 3.32
N GLN A 68 13.83 21.34 2.00
CA GLN A 68 14.62 22.43 1.40
C GLN A 68 14.04 23.82 1.70
N PRO A 69 12.71 24.08 1.57
CA PRO A 69 12.13 25.38 1.90
C PRO A 69 12.31 25.77 3.37
N LEU A 70 12.25 24.82 4.31
CA LEU A 70 12.47 25.10 5.73
C LEU A 70 13.88 25.64 5.99
N ARG A 71 14.89 25.29 5.19
CA ARG A 71 16.26 25.79 5.37
C ARG A 71 16.42 27.27 5.07
N THR A 72 15.60 27.82 4.18
CA THR A 72 15.66 29.24 3.80
C THR A 72 14.79 30.13 4.68
N THR A 73 14.13 29.57 5.69
CA THR A 73 13.33 30.34 6.66
C THR A 73 14.20 30.96 7.74
N ASP A 74 13.80 32.15 8.19
CA ASP A 74 14.44 32.89 9.30
C ASP A 74 14.04 32.35 10.69
N LEU A 75 13.90 31.03 10.79
CA LEU A 75 13.60 30.35 12.04
C LEU A 75 14.90 29.96 12.76
N SER A 76 14.80 29.72 14.06
CA SER A 76 15.85 29.01 14.78
C SER A 76 15.98 27.57 14.29
N GLU A 77 17.12 26.94 14.56
CA GLU A 77 17.35 25.53 14.23
C GLU A 77 16.34 24.59 14.91
N ALA A 78 16.02 24.85 16.18
CA ALA A 78 15.05 24.08 16.94
C ALA A 78 13.64 24.16 16.32
N GLU A 79 13.22 25.35 15.89
CA GLU A 79 11.92 25.53 15.23
C GLU A 79 11.86 24.84 13.86
N ARG A 80 12.94 24.89 13.07
CA ARG A 80 13.03 24.13 11.81
C ARG A 80 12.93 22.64 12.03
N ALA A 81 13.62 22.11 13.03
CA ALA A 81 13.57 20.70 13.38
C ALA A 81 12.16 20.29 13.83
N GLN A 82 11.50 21.09 14.67
CA GLN A 82 10.13 20.81 15.10
C GLN A 82 9.14 20.80 13.93
N ARG A 83 9.21 21.80 13.04
CA ARG A 83 8.37 21.82 11.83
C ARG A 83 8.62 20.63 10.91
N MET A 84 9.86 20.14 10.83
CA MET A 84 10.19 18.92 10.08
C MET A 84 9.45 17.71 10.65
N VAL A 85 9.53 17.52 11.96
CA VAL A 85 8.90 16.39 12.66
C VAL A 85 7.37 16.44 12.50
N ASP A 86 6.78 17.62 12.60
CA ASP A 86 5.34 17.79 12.45
C ASP A 86 4.89 17.52 11.00
N ALA A 87 5.66 17.96 10.01
CA ALA A 87 5.40 17.59 8.62
C ALA A 87 5.48 16.07 8.39
N PHE A 88 6.47 15.39 8.97
CA PHE A 88 6.59 13.93 8.89
C PHE A 88 5.39 13.20 9.51
N ARG A 89 4.92 13.65 10.67
CA ARG A 89 3.76 13.07 11.37
C ARG A 89 2.48 13.13 10.55
N VAL A 90 2.34 14.15 9.70
CA VAL A 90 1.18 14.31 8.81
C VAL A 90 1.37 13.54 7.51
N LEU A 91 2.52 13.68 6.86
CA LEU A 91 2.73 13.20 5.50
C LEU A 91 2.91 11.68 5.42
N LEU A 92 3.61 11.08 6.39
CA LEU A 92 3.84 9.63 6.38
C LEU A 92 2.54 8.81 6.37
N PRO A 93 1.57 9.02 7.28
CA PRO A 93 0.31 8.28 7.24
C PRO A 93 -0.49 8.62 5.98
N ALA A 94 -0.57 9.90 5.58
CA ALA A 94 -1.35 10.30 4.40
C ALA A 94 -0.86 9.65 3.10
N VAL A 95 0.46 9.60 2.87
CA VAL A 95 1.04 8.94 1.69
C VAL A 95 0.83 7.42 1.76
N THR A 96 1.00 6.83 2.94
CA THR A 96 0.80 5.38 3.12
C THR A 96 -0.64 4.97 2.84
N ASP A 97 -1.61 5.72 3.35
CA ASP A 97 -3.05 5.49 3.13
C ASP A 97 -3.41 5.64 1.65
N MET A 98 -2.87 6.67 0.98
CA MET A 98 -3.08 6.91 -0.44
C MET A 98 -2.57 5.73 -1.29
N VAL A 99 -1.35 5.24 -1.02
CA VAL A 99 -0.77 4.10 -1.75
C VAL A 99 -1.55 2.82 -1.49
N ALA A 100 -1.92 2.56 -0.24
CA ALA A 100 -2.72 1.37 0.12
C ALA A 100 -4.09 1.37 -0.56
N HIS A 101 -4.77 2.52 -0.57
CA HIS A 101 -6.05 2.68 -1.25
C HIS A 101 -5.93 2.46 -2.77
N HIS A 102 -4.93 3.08 -3.40
CA HIS A 102 -4.70 2.93 -4.83
C HIS A 102 -4.37 1.48 -5.21
N PHE A 103 -3.48 0.82 -4.45
CA PHE A 103 -3.14 -0.58 -4.68
C PHE A 103 -4.37 -1.50 -4.58
N ARG A 104 -5.20 -1.32 -3.55
CA ARG A 104 -6.46 -2.06 -3.42
C ARG A 104 -7.37 -1.86 -4.63
N ARG A 105 -7.54 -0.62 -5.09
CA ARG A 105 -8.36 -0.31 -6.27
C ARG A 105 -7.83 -1.00 -7.53
N ILE A 106 -6.53 -0.94 -7.78
CA ILE A 106 -5.91 -1.59 -8.95
C ILE A 106 -6.04 -3.11 -8.87
N LEU A 107 -5.82 -3.72 -7.70
CA LEU A 107 -5.99 -5.16 -7.53
C LEU A 107 -7.41 -5.61 -7.86
N LEU A 108 -8.40 -4.84 -7.40
CA LEU A 108 -9.81 -5.13 -7.67
C LEU A 108 -10.14 -5.02 -9.16
N GLN A 109 -9.64 -3.97 -9.82
CA GLN A 109 -9.80 -3.80 -11.26
C GLN A 109 -9.18 -4.95 -12.06
N VAL A 110 -7.92 -5.32 -11.77
CA VAL A 110 -7.23 -6.41 -12.47
C VAL A 110 -7.91 -7.76 -12.23
N ALA A 111 -8.41 -8.01 -11.02
CA ALA A 111 -9.16 -9.23 -10.71
C ALA A 111 -10.47 -9.31 -11.52
N GLN A 112 -11.18 -8.18 -11.65
CA GLN A 112 -12.40 -8.10 -12.46
C GLN A 112 -12.10 -8.35 -13.94
N GLU A 113 -11.10 -7.65 -14.50
CA GLU A 113 -10.68 -7.81 -15.91
C GLU A 113 -10.29 -9.27 -16.20
N HIS A 114 -9.59 -9.93 -15.26
CA HIS A 114 -9.22 -11.33 -15.40
C HIS A 114 -10.45 -12.24 -15.38
N LEU A 115 -11.35 -12.06 -14.42
CA LEU A 115 -12.56 -12.88 -14.31
C LEU A 115 -13.47 -12.74 -15.52
N GLU A 116 -13.60 -11.53 -16.08
CA GLU A 116 -14.38 -11.31 -17.31
C GLU A 116 -13.74 -12.00 -18.53
N ALA A 117 -12.42 -12.21 -18.53
CA ALA A 117 -11.71 -12.84 -19.63
C ALA A 117 -11.73 -14.38 -19.57
N VAL A 118 -11.72 -14.99 -18.37
CA VAL A 118 -11.58 -16.45 -18.22
C VAL A 118 -12.69 -17.13 -17.41
N GLY A 119 -13.55 -16.36 -16.77
CA GLY A 119 -14.55 -16.87 -15.82
C GLY A 119 -15.79 -17.44 -16.48
N GLU A 120 -16.43 -18.37 -15.77
CA GLU A 120 -17.74 -18.88 -16.18
C GLU A 120 -18.85 -17.85 -15.91
N PRO A 121 -19.98 -17.88 -16.66
CA PRO A 121 -21.05 -16.91 -16.51
C PRO A 121 -21.60 -16.77 -15.07
N ALA A 122 -21.58 -17.85 -14.29
CA ALA A 122 -22.00 -17.83 -12.88
C ALA A 122 -21.00 -17.10 -11.96
N GLU A 123 -19.70 -17.21 -12.23
CA GLU A 123 -18.64 -16.53 -11.47
C GLU A 123 -18.65 -15.03 -11.76
N ILE A 124 -18.85 -14.66 -13.03
CA ILE A 124 -19.01 -13.28 -13.47
C ILE A 124 -20.24 -12.65 -12.80
N ALA A 125 -21.36 -13.36 -12.72
CA ALA A 125 -22.57 -12.89 -12.05
C ALA A 125 -22.36 -12.68 -10.54
N GLY A 126 -21.72 -13.62 -9.85
CA GLY A 126 -21.41 -13.53 -8.42
C GLY A 126 -20.53 -12.32 -8.06
N SER A 127 -19.48 -12.06 -8.85
CA SER A 127 -18.57 -10.93 -8.62
C SER A 127 -19.24 -9.55 -8.69
N ARG A 128 -20.31 -9.42 -9.48
CA ARG A 128 -21.08 -8.16 -9.62
C ARG A 128 -22.00 -7.91 -8.44
N THR A 129 -22.60 -8.96 -7.87
CA THR A 129 -23.50 -8.88 -6.71
C THR A 129 -22.78 -8.59 -5.39
N GLU A 130 -21.53 -9.03 -5.25
CA GLU A 130 -20.77 -8.89 -4.00
C GLU A 130 -20.05 -7.54 -3.86
N GLY A 131 -20.24 -6.63 -4.83
CA GLY A 131 -19.69 -5.28 -4.74
C GLY A 131 -18.17 -5.27 -4.77
N MET A 132 -17.56 -5.96 -5.74
CA MET A 132 -16.29 -5.50 -6.31
C MET A 132 -16.53 -4.07 -6.81
N PRO A 133 -15.90 -3.03 -6.24
CA PRO A 133 -16.26 -1.64 -6.52
C PRO A 133 -15.74 -1.24 -7.91
N GLY A 134 -16.57 -1.46 -8.93
CA GLY A 134 -16.28 -1.11 -10.33
C GLY A 134 -17.50 -0.76 -11.19
N GLY A 135 -18.72 -0.92 -10.69
CA GLY A 135 -19.95 -0.62 -11.44
C GLY A 135 -20.48 0.80 -11.21
N SER A 136 -19.83 1.83 -11.74
CA SER A 136 -20.50 3.13 -11.91
C SER A 136 -21.46 3.06 -13.09
N GLY A 137 -22.66 2.54 -12.83
CA GLY A 137 -23.81 2.72 -13.72
C GLY A 137 -24.51 4.01 -13.35
N VAL A 138 -24.11 5.12 -13.95
CA VAL A 138 -24.92 6.34 -13.99
C VAL A 138 -26.18 6.01 -14.77
N VAL A 139 -27.28 5.72 -14.08
CA VAL A 139 -28.61 5.83 -14.67
C VAL A 139 -29.03 7.28 -14.62
N HIS A 140 -28.76 7.99 -15.73
CA HIS A 140 -29.62 9.09 -16.14
C HIS A 140 -31.02 8.51 -16.36
N ALA A 141 -31.99 8.98 -15.58
CA ALA A 141 -33.39 8.90 -15.96
C ALA A 141 -33.92 10.33 -16.01
N GLU A 142 -33.89 10.90 -17.22
CA GLU A 142 -34.77 11.99 -17.63
C GLU A 142 -36.20 11.45 -17.82
N SER A 143 -37.16 12.26 -17.36
CA SER A 143 -38.52 12.47 -17.85
C SER A 143 -39.50 11.28 -18.01
N ALA A 144 -40.50 11.27 -17.12
CA ALA A 144 -41.91 11.49 -17.50
C ALA A 144 -42.71 12.01 -16.29
#